data_AF-A0A2N0MR86-F1
#
_entry.id   AF-A0A2N0MR86-F1
#
_cell.length_a   1.000
_cell.length_b   1.000
_cell.length_c   1.000
_cell.angle_alpha   90.00
_cell.angle_beta   90.00
_cell.angle_gamma   90.00
#
_symmetry.space_group_name_H-M   'P 1'
#
loop_
_entity.id
_entity.type
_entity.pdbx_description
1 polymer ?
#
loop_
_entity_poly.entity_id
_entity_poly.type
_entity_poly.pdbx_seq_one_letter_code
_entity_poly.pdbx_strand_id
1 'polypeptide(L)'
;LKPTQSPARYRVQTTGAADFQRDVVIGDGENRIEEAQGEPTATFTCDADVLALLVWGRLQPGQVLTDGRLAVSTGTGTGEDFSAWLSR
;
A
#
# COMPACT_ATOMS: atom_id res chain seq x y z
N LEU A 1 -6.51 -28.59 -8.38
CA LEU A 1 -6.35 -27.22 -8.91
C LEU A 1 -6.10 -26.32 -7.70
N LYS A 2 -4.86 -25.85 -7.49
CA LYS A 2 -4.64 -24.78 -6.50
C LYS A 2 -5.39 -23.56 -7.03
N PRO A 3 -6.21 -22.85 -6.22
CA PRO A 3 -6.83 -21.63 -6.68
C PRO A 3 -5.71 -20.69 -7.12
N THR A 4 -5.76 -20.23 -8.36
CA THR A 4 -4.90 -19.17 -8.89
C THR A 4 -5.27 -17.90 -8.12
N GLN A 5 -4.66 -17.71 -6.95
CA GLN A 5 -4.87 -16.51 -6.16
C GLN A 5 -4.27 -15.36 -6.97
N SER A 6 -5.13 -14.47 -7.46
CA SER A 6 -4.67 -13.26 -8.15
C SER A 6 -3.65 -12.54 -7.26
N PRO A 7 -2.54 -12.02 -7.83
CA PRO A 7 -1.52 -11.37 -7.05
C PRO A 7 -2.10 -10.19 -6.27
N ALA A 8 -1.76 -10.08 -4.99
CA ALA A 8 -2.25 -9.00 -4.14
C ALA A 8 -1.77 -7.64 -4.68
N ARG A 9 -2.66 -6.65 -4.69
CA ARG A 9 -2.44 -5.35 -5.33
C ARG A 9 -2.66 -4.24 -4.31
N TYR A 10 -1.58 -3.67 -3.80
CA TYR A 10 -1.65 -2.61 -2.80
C TYR A 10 -1.44 -1.26 -3.48
N ARG A 11 -2.43 -0.40 -3.38
CA ARG A 11 -2.41 0.91 -4.02
C ARG A 11 -1.82 1.94 -3.08
N VAL A 12 -0.84 2.69 -3.53
CA VAL A 12 -0.37 3.90 -2.85
C VAL A 12 -0.94 5.09 -3.60
N GLN A 13 -1.70 5.91 -2.89
CA GLN A 13 -2.24 7.17 -3.36
C GLN A 13 -1.63 8.29 -2.53
N THR A 14 -1.09 9.30 -3.22
CA THR A 14 -0.52 10.47 -2.56
C THR A 14 -1.41 11.68 -2.70
N THR A 15 -1.32 12.56 -1.71
CA THR A 15 -1.97 13.88 -1.67
C THR A 15 -0.94 15.00 -1.51
N GLY A 16 -1.38 16.25 -1.68
CA GLY A 16 -0.63 17.44 -1.29
C GLY A 16 0.33 17.90 -2.37
N ALA A 17 1.64 17.78 -2.14
CA ALA A 17 2.67 18.32 -3.05
C ALA A 17 2.76 17.59 -4.40
N ALA A 18 2.32 16.34 -4.46
CA ALA A 18 2.20 15.57 -5.68
C ALA A 18 1.07 14.55 -5.56
N ASP A 19 0.10 14.64 -6.46
CA ASP A 19 -1.00 13.68 -6.55
C ASP A 19 -0.60 12.58 -7.53
N PHE A 20 -0.25 11.40 -7.03
CA PHE A 20 -0.03 10.23 -7.88
C PHE A 20 -0.52 8.94 -7.23
N GLN A 21 -0.78 7.96 -8.09
CA GLN A 21 -1.26 6.64 -7.71
C GLN A 21 -0.43 5.55 -8.39
N ARG A 22 0.06 4.58 -7.62
CA ARG A 22 0.78 3.40 -8.12
C ARG A 22 0.36 2.16 -7.36
N ASP A 23 0.40 1.03 -8.04
CA ASP A 23 0.13 -0.26 -7.41
C ASP A 23 1.43 -1.01 -7.15
N VAL A 24 1.57 -1.51 -5.92
CA VAL A 24 2.57 -2.50 -5.53
C VAL A 24 1.91 -3.87 -5.66
N VAL A 25 2.34 -4.62 -6.67
CA VAL A 25 1.86 -5.98 -6.93
C VAL A 25 2.80 -6.97 -6.26
N ILE A 26 2.26 -7.75 -5.33
CA ILE A 26 3.00 -8.79 -4.62
C ILE A 26 2.81 -10.11 -5.38
N GLY A 27 3.89 -10.63 -5.93
CA GLY A 27 3.92 -11.91 -6.64
C GLY A 27 4.82 -12.95 -5.97
N ASP A 28 4.87 -14.15 -6.56
CA ASP A 28 5.74 -15.25 -6.12
C ASP A 28 7.21 -14.94 -6.48
N GLY A 29 7.87 -14.14 -5.66
CA GLY A 29 9.33 -13.94 -5.69
C GLY A 29 9.79 -12.49 -5.56
N GLU A 30 9.04 -11.53 -6.13
CA GLU A 30 9.40 -10.12 -6.11
C GLU A 30 8.16 -9.20 -6.07
N ASN A 31 8.35 -8.02 -5.47
CA ASN A 31 7.36 -6.95 -5.50
C ASN A 31 7.57 -6.11 -6.76
N ARG A 32 6.50 -5.80 -7.49
CA ARG A 32 6.55 -4.98 -8.70
C ARG A 32 5.75 -3.70 -8.50
N ILE A 33 6.25 -2.59 -9.03
CA ILE A 33 5.51 -1.33 -9.10
C ILE A 33 4.89 -1.23 -10.49
N GLU A 34 3.57 -1.04 -10.53
CA GLU A 34 2.79 -0.90 -11.76
C GLU A 34 1.96 0.40 -11.73
N GLU A 35 1.47 0.79 -12.90
CA GLU A 35 0.39 1.78 -12.96
C GLU A 35 -0.85 1.26 -12.23
N ALA A 36 -1.62 2.19 -11.68
CA ALA A 36 -2.81 1.84 -10.92
C ALA A 36 -3.89 1.27 -11.86
N GLN A 37 -4.33 0.05 -11.58
CA GLN A 37 -5.32 -0.64 -12.40
C GLN A 37 -6.25 -1.54 -11.59
N GLY A 38 -7.51 -1.62 -12.03
CA GLY A 38 -8.53 -2.43 -11.37
C GLY A 38 -8.78 -2.06 -9.91
N GLU A 39 -9.49 -2.95 -9.22
CA GLU A 39 -9.77 -2.84 -7.78
C GLU A 39 -8.56 -3.32 -6.97
N PRO A 40 -8.00 -2.50 -6.07
CA PRO A 40 -6.89 -2.91 -5.24
C PRO A 40 -7.35 -3.85 -4.10
N THR A 41 -6.41 -4.55 -3.51
CA THR A 41 -6.57 -5.26 -2.23
C THR A 41 -6.76 -4.27 -1.09
N ALA A 42 -5.97 -3.20 -1.05
CA ALA A 42 -6.11 -2.07 -0.14
C ALA A 42 -5.45 -0.81 -0.75
N THR A 43 -5.88 0.36 -0.28
CA THR A 43 -5.34 1.66 -0.67
C THR A 43 -4.75 2.38 0.53
N PHE A 44 -3.49 2.77 0.42
CA PHE A 44 -2.73 3.59 1.36
C PHE A 44 -2.75 5.04 0.87
N THR A 45 -3.26 5.95 1.69
CA THR A 45 -3.34 7.38 1.38
C THR A 45 -2.50 8.17 2.36
N CYS A 46 -1.55 8.96 1.86
CA CYS A 46 -0.73 9.88 2.67
C CYS A 46 -0.20 11.02 1.80
N ASP A 47 0.37 12.05 2.40
CA ASP A 47 1.05 13.09 1.63
C ASP A 47 2.34 12.55 0.97
N ALA A 48 2.72 13.13 -0.17
CA ALA A 48 3.89 12.67 -0.93
C ALA A 48 5.21 12.70 -0.13
N ASP A 49 5.37 13.66 0.79
CA ASP A 49 6.53 13.77 1.68
C ASP A 49 6.55 12.64 2.73
N VAL A 50 5.38 12.30 3.28
CA VAL A 50 5.20 11.15 4.19
C VAL A 50 5.61 9.86 3.50
N LEU A 51 5.13 9.64 2.27
CA LEU A 51 5.50 8.47 1.48
C LEU A 51 7.02 8.37 1.27
N ALA A 52 7.65 9.48 0.87
CA ALA A 52 9.07 9.51 0.62
C ALA A 52 9.88 9.14 1.89
N LEU A 53 9.49 9.69 3.05
CA LEU A 53 10.12 9.38 4.33
C LEU A 53 9.91 7.91 4.76
N LEU A 54 8.73 7.33 4.50
CA LEU A 54 8.46 5.91 4.74
C LEU A 54 9.35 5.03 3.87
N VAL A 55 9.44 5.30 2.56
CA VAL A 55 10.26 4.53 1.61
C VAL A 55 11.74 4.55 1.99
N TRP A 56 12.23 5.68 2.52
CA TRP A 56 13.61 5.78 3.00
C TRP A 56 13.82 5.29 4.44
N GLY A 57 12.80 4.69 5.08
CA GLY A 57 12.89 4.15 6.44
C GLY A 57 13.08 5.20 7.53
N ARG A 58 12.77 6.47 7.24
CA ARG A 58 12.88 7.60 8.19
C ARG A 58 11.65 7.77 9.06
N LEU A 59 10.52 7.21 8.65
CA LEU A 59 9.31 7.10 9.46
C LEU A 59 8.91 5.64 9.65
N GLN A 60 8.30 5.34 10.80
CA GLN A 60 7.77 4.02 11.11
C GLN A 60 6.29 3.94 10.71
N PRO A 61 5.87 3.00 9.83
CA PRO A 61 4.50 2.94 9.31
C PRO A 61 3.43 2.92 10.40
N GLY A 62 3.62 2.11 11.45
CA GLY A 62 2.69 2.02 12.58
C GLY A 62 2.46 3.34 13.30
N GLN A 63 3.53 4.14 13.47
CA GLN A 63 3.43 5.45 14.10
C GLN A 63 2.70 6.44 13.20
N VAL A 64 3.01 6.47 11.91
CA VAL A 64 2.36 7.36 10.94
C VAL A 64 0.85 7.06 10.82
N LEU A 65 0.46 5.79 10.92
CA LEU A 65 -0.95 5.37 11.03
C LEU A 65 -1.61 5.88 12.31
N THR A 66 -0.94 5.67 13.46
CA THR A 66 -1.45 6.13 14.76
C THR A 66 -1.63 7.65 14.79
N ASP A 67 -0.73 8.38 14.15
CA ASP A 67 -0.76 9.84 14.04
C ASP A 67 -1.78 10.34 12.99
N GLY A 68 -2.44 9.45 12.26
CA GLY A 68 -3.43 9.81 11.23
C GLY A 68 -2.84 10.39 9.93
N ARG A 69 -1.52 10.29 9.75
CA ARG A 69 -0.80 10.79 8.56
C ARG A 69 -0.72 9.77 7.42
N LEU A 70 -1.05 8.52 7.71
CA LEU A 70 -1.28 7.44 6.75
C LEU A 70 -2.68 6.92 7.03
N ALA A 71 -3.54 6.93 6.01
CA ALA A 71 -4.88 6.36 6.07
C ALA A 71 -4.92 5.13 5.18
N VAL A 72 -5.72 4.13 5.55
CA VAL A 72 -5.85 2.93 4.75
C VAL A 72 -7.31 2.51 4.60
N SER A 73 -7.69 2.19 3.37
CA SER A 73 -8.99 1.64 3.00
C SER A 73 -8.84 0.24 2.44
N THR A 74 -9.71 -0.69 2.85
CA THR A 74 -9.77 -2.06 2.31
C THR A 74 -10.53 -2.07 0.99
N GLY A 75 -9.97 -2.73 -0.03
CA GLY A 75 -10.68 -3.05 -1.26
C GLY A 75 -11.17 -4.50 -1.22
N THR A 76 -10.58 -5.35 -2.07
CA THR A 76 -10.96 -6.78 -2.17
C THR A 76 -10.41 -7.70 -1.06
N GLY A 77 -9.53 -7.20 -0.19
CA GLY A 77 -8.91 -7.98 0.90
C GLY A 77 -9.62 -7.86 2.25
N THR A 78 -9.11 -8.60 3.25
CA THR A 78 -9.54 -8.49 4.66
C THR A 78 -8.56 -7.65 5.49
N GLY A 79 -8.99 -7.13 6.65
CA GLY A 79 -8.15 -6.29 7.51
C GLY A 79 -6.90 -6.97 8.09
N GLU A 80 -6.82 -8.30 8.05
CA GLU A 80 -5.65 -9.08 8.52
C GLU A 80 -4.49 -9.05 7.52
N ASP A 81 -4.77 -9.23 6.23
CA ASP A 81 -3.77 -9.11 5.16
C ASP A 81 -3.12 -7.73 5.15
N PHE A 82 -3.90 -6.72 5.55
CA PHE A 82 -3.51 -5.34 5.67
C PHE A 82 -2.51 -5.10 6.83
N SER A 83 -2.78 -5.64 8.02
CA SER A 83 -1.90 -5.53 9.19
C SER A 83 -0.59 -6.30 8.99
N ALA A 84 -0.67 -7.47 8.34
CA ALA A 84 0.48 -8.29 8.02
C ALA A 84 1.42 -7.60 7.03
N TRP A 85 0.89 -6.87 6.04
CA TRP A 85 1.70 -6.14 5.07
C TRP A 85 2.46 -4.97 5.68
N LEU A 86 1.82 -4.19 6.56
CA LEU A 86 2.45 -3.05 7.25
C LEU A 86 3.61 -3.43 8.18
N SER A 87 3.66 -4.69 8.58
CA SER A 87 4.63 -5.23 9.53
C SER A 87 5.82 -5.94 8.85
N ARG A 88 5.87 -5.96 7.52
CA ARG A 88 6.96 -6.55 6.73
C ARG A 88 8.16 -5.63 6.56
#